data_AF-A0A2P8HT45-F1
#
_entry.id   AF-A0A2P8HT45-F1
#
_cell.length_a   1.000
_cell.length_b   1.000
_cell.length_c   1.000
_cell.angle_alpha   90.00
_cell.angle_beta   90.00
_cell.angle_gamma   90.00
#
_symmetry.space_group_name_H-M   'P 1'
#
loop_
_entity.id
_entity.type
_entity.pdbx_description
1 polymer ?
#
loop_
_entity_poly.entity_id
_entity_poly.type
_entity_poly.pdbx_seq_one_letter_code
_entity_poly.pdbx_strand_id
1 'polypeptide(L)'
;MSFSIVLLFYFIVKIVIVLIRHFFPKKKSFPISDKTNYPLFSEKNVAQRALTNEEMDILIRRIKQVIKWTEKLAADFDYNTNDYRKVFRQTNPKVNGLPAFDLNFEYPSWNIDDRDADSYRTLFKQAIAERDEADTIDLSAIDNLGRILTFQIGCTTCDGAPVAESKNYVDIADVPPIDTWICLRSWYYHGHEHCDEVLFCWVPKAFEPVMQGAIDVEILDSYRWLDENDTALYNAIKQG
;
A
#
# COMPACT_ATOMS: atom_id res chain seq x y z
N MET A 1 -37.09 -10.45 -6.28
CA MET A 1 -36.44 -11.63 -6.91
C MET A 1 -35.27 -11.27 -7.82
N SER A 2 -35.15 -10.03 -8.30
CA SER A 2 -34.10 -9.62 -9.26
C SER A 2 -32.71 -9.40 -8.66
N PHE A 3 -32.61 -9.16 -7.35
CA PHE A 3 -31.34 -8.84 -6.68
C PHE A 3 -30.37 -10.04 -6.59
N SER A 4 -30.90 -11.26 -6.43
CA SER A 4 -30.06 -12.47 -6.29
C SER A 4 -29.36 -12.89 -7.58
N ILE A 5 -29.92 -12.56 -8.75
CA ILE A 5 -29.33 -12.93 -10.04
C ILE A 5 -28.09 -12.06 -10.33
N VAL A 6 -28.15 -10.78 -9.97
CA VAL A 6 -27.04 -9.83 -10.18
C VAL A 6 -25.83 -10.21 -9.31
N LEU A 7 -26.06 -10.54 -8.04
CA LEU A 7 -25.01 -11.01 -7.14
C LEU A 7 -24.36 -12.31 -7.61
N LEU A 8 -25.16 -13.26 -8.10
CA LEU A 8 -24.65 -14.53 -8.63
C LEU A 8 -23.79 -14.32 -9.87
N PHE A 9 -24.22 -13.45 -10.79
CA PHE A 9 -23.46 -13.13 -11.99
C PHE A 9 -22.12 -12.47 -11.66
N TYR A 10 -22.12 -11.51 -10.73
CA TYR A 10 -20.90 -10.86 -10.24
C TYR A 10 -19.92 -11.87 -9.64
N PHE A 11 -20.42 -12.81 -8.83
CA PHE A 11 -19.60 -13.87 -8.23
C PHE A 11 -18.97 -14.79 -9.29
N ILE A 12 -19.72 -15.16 -10.33
CA ILE A 12 -19.21 -16.00 -11.44
C ILE A 12 -18.11 -15.27 -12.22
N VAL A 13 -18.27 -13.97 -12.50
CA VAL A 13 -17.26 -13.18 -13.21
C VAL A 13 -15.95 -13.12 -12.41
N LYS A 14 -16.02 -12.94 -11.09
CA LYS A 14 -14.83 -12.96 -10.23
C LYS A 14 -14.08 -14.29 -10.31
N ILE A 15 -14.79 -15.42 -10.22
CA ILE A 15 -14.18 -16.75 -10.33
C ILE A 15 -13.46 -16.91 -11.67
N VAL A 16 -14.09 -16.50 -12.77
CA VAL A 16 -13.50 -16.63 -14.11
C VAL A 16 -12.22 -15.79 -14.25
N ILE A 17 -12.22 -14.55 -13.75
CA ILE A 17 -11.04 -13.66 -13.80
C ILE A 17 -9.86 -14.27 -13.02
N VAL A 18 -10.11 -14.75 -11.80
CA VAL A 18 -9.09 -15.39 -10.96
C VAL A 18 -8.49 -16.62 -11.66
N LEU A 19 -9.34 -17.48 -12.24
CA LEU A 19 -8.88 -18.67 -12.95
C LEU A 19 -8.04 -18.32 -14.18
N ILE A 20 -8.44 -17.32 -14.99
CA ILE A 20 -7.67 -16.90 -16.17
C ILE A 20 -6.26 -16.45 -15.77
N ARG A 21 -6.09 -15.73 -14.65
CA ARG A 21 -4.77 -15.29 -14.19
C ARG A 21 -3.89 -16.42 -13.72
N HIS A 22 -4.47 -17.34 -12.94
CA HIS A 22 -3.71 -18.48 -12.41
C HIS A 22 -3.15 -19.34 -13.56
N PHE A 23 -3.89 -19.48 -14.66
CA PHE A 23 -3.52 -20.38 -15.75
C PHE A 23 -2.81 -19.72 -16.94
N PHE A 24 -2.77 -18.38 -17.07
CA PHE A 24 -2.20 -17.71 -18.26
C PHE A 24 -1.33 -16.46 -17.98
N PRO A 25 -0.15 -16.59 -17.34
CA PRO A 25 0.77 -15.47 -17.18
C PRO A 25 1.43 -15.08 -18.52
N LYS A 26 1.30 -13.81 -18.95
CA LYS A 26 1.94 -13.30 -20.18
C LYS A 26 3.39 -12.89 -19.92
N LYS A 27 4.31 -13.25 -20.83
CA LYS A 27 5.70 -12.75 -20.87
C LYS A 27 5.92 -11.87 -22.10
N LYS A 28 6.37 -10.62 -21.91
CA LYS A 28 7.03 -9.78 -22.93
C LYS A 28 8.07 -8.88 -22.27
N SER A 29 9.03 -8.39 -23.06
CA SER A 29 10.18 -7.59 -22.61
C SER A 29 10.49 -6.45 -23.59
N PHE A 30 10.73 -5.25 -23.08
CA PHE A 30 11.27 -4.07 -23.80
C PHE A 30 12.27 -3.26 -22.94
N PRO A 31 13.12 -2.39 -23.53
CA PRO A 31 14.22 -1.72 -22.81
C PRO A 31 13.81 -0.40 -22.12
N ILE A 32 14.42 -0.11 -20.96
CA ILE A 32 14.07 1.01 -20.05
C ILE A 32 15.24 2.01 -19.90
N SER A 33 14.90 3.31 -19.84
CA SER A 33 15.80 4.48 -19.76
C SER A 33 15.91 5.03 -18.32
N ASP A 34 17.12 5.41 -17.87
CA ASP A 34 17.38 5.98 -16.52
C ASP A 34 17.28 7.51 -16.49
N LYS A 35 16.87 8.05 -15.33
CA LYS A 35 17.53 9.15 -14.59
C LYS A 35 16.66 9.66 -13.43
N THR A 36 17.03 9.44 -12.16
CA THR A 36 16.86 10.40 -11.04
C THR A 36 17.77 10.07 -9.84
N ASN A 37 18.32 11.10 -9.18
CA ASN A 37 19.24 11.04 -8.04
C ASN A 37 18.51 11.34 -6.71
N TYR A 38 18.20 10.30 -5.96
CA TYR A 38 17.89 10.30 -4.52
C TYR A 38 18.51 9.02 -3.96
N PRO A 39 18.70 8.84 -2.63
CA PRO A 39 18.88 7.51 -2.06
C PRO A 39 17.53 6.77 -2.09
N LEU A 40 16.92 6.71 -3.27
CA LEU A 40 16.17 5.55 -3.65
C LEU A 40 17.13 4.38 -3.68
N PHE A 41 16.58 3.19 -3.50
CA PHE A 41 17.25 1.94 -3.84
C PHE A 41 17.53 1.92 -5.36
N SER A 42 18.50 2.73 -5.80
CA SER A 42 18.86 2.98 -7.18
C SER A 42 20.06 2.13 -7.53
N GLU A 43 19.86 1.16 -8.43
CA GLU A 43 20.56 1.08 -9.72
C GLU A 43 20.24 -0.25 -10.41
N LYS A 44 19.40 -0.17 -11.45
CA LYS A 44 19.33 -0.98 -12.70
C LYS A 44 19.55 -2.50 -12.78
N ASN A 45 19.87 -3.21 -11.72
CA ASN A 45 19.93 -4.67 -11.66
C ASN A 45 19.49 -5.19 -10.29
N VAL A 46 18.60 -4.45 -9.61
CA VAL A 46 18.12 -4.72 -8.24
C VAL A 46 16.94 -5.70 -8.25
N ALA A 47 17.07 -6.77 -9.02
CA ALA A 47 16.21 -7.92 -8.84
C ALA A 47 16.50 -8.57 -7.50
N GLN A 48 15.68 -8.26 -6.49
CA GLN A 48 15.83 -8.78 -5.12
C GLN A 48 17.24 -8.64 -4.54
N ARG A 49 17.90 -7.48 -4.71
CA ARG A 49 19.11 -7.26 -3.92
C ARG A 49 18.72 -7.25 -2.44
N ALA A 50 19.43 -8.02 -1.64
CA ALA A 50 19.32 -7.94 -0.20
C ALA A 50 19.55 -6.49 0.25
N LEU A 51 18.75 -6.03 1.21
CA LEU A 51 18.97 -4.74 1.84
C LEU A 51 20.35 -4.74 2.51
N THR A 52 21.06 -3.63 2.43
CA THR A 52 22.23 -3.44 3.29
C THR A 52 21.79 -3.32 4.75
N ASN A 53 22.72 -3.49 5.70
CA ASN A 53 22.39 -3.31 7.12
C ASN A 53 21.86 -1.90 7.40
N GLU A 54 22.45 -0.86 6.80
CA GLU A 54 21.98 0.52 6.94
C GLU A 54 20.56 0.71 6.41
N GLU A 55 20.25 0.11 5.26
CA GLU A 55 18.90 0.16 4.68
C GLU A 55 17.88 -0.59 5.54
N MET A 56 18.29 -1.70 6.14
CA MET A 56 17.47 -2.46 7.09
C MET A 56 17.21 -1.65 8.36
N ASP A 57 18.23 -1.00 8.93
CA ASP A 57 18.09 -0.14 10.12
C ASP A 57 17.10 1.01 9.86
N ILE A 58 17.19 1.64 8.68
CA ILE A 58 16.24 2.69 8.27
C ILE A 58 14.83 2.13 8.15
N LEU A 59 14.67 0.96 7.53
CA LEU A 59 13.38 0.30 7.37
C LEU A 59 12.74 -0.03 8.72
N ILE A 60 13.50 -0.66 9.62
CA ILE A 60 13.07 -1.01 10.98
C ILE A 60 12.62 0.23 11.74
N ARG A 61 13.44 1.29 11.74
CA ARG A 61 13.08 2.55 12.39
C ARG A 61 11.75 3.10 11.85
N ARG A 62 11.56 3.13 10.53
CA ARG A 62 10.32 3.62 9.91
C ARG A 62 9.10 2.75 10.24
N ILE A 63 9.27 1.44 10.35
CA ILE A 63 8.22 0.52 10.79
C ILE A 63 7.79 0.87 12.22
N LYS A 64 8.74 1.03 13.15
CA LYS A 64 8.42 1.43 14.53
C LYS A 64 7.72 2.79 14.60
N GLN A 65 8.17 3.76 13.80
CA GLN A 65 7.53 5.08 13.71
C GLN A 65 6.08 5.00 13.22
N VAL A 66 5.82 4.24 12.15
CA VAL A 66 4.46 4.14 11.60
C VAL A 66 3.52 3.34 12.50
N ILE A 67 4.01 2.33 13.23
CA ILE A 67 3.22 1.61 14.24
C ILE A 67 2.72 2.61 15.29
N LYS A 68 3.63 3.33 15.94
CA LYS A 68 3.29 4.31 16.97
C LYS A 68 2.41 5.44 16.43
N TRP A 69 2.66 5.89 15.19
CA TRP A 69 1.85 6.92 14.54
C TRP A 69 0.42 6.45 14.31
N THR A 70 0.23 5.28 13.70
CA THR A 70 -1.10 4.74 13.43
C THR A 70 -1.87 4.38 14.70
N GLU A 71 -1.19 3.91 15.75
CA GLU A 71 -1.79 3.76 17.09
C GLU A 71 -2.33 5.08 17.62
N LYS A 72 -1.55 6.16 17.55
CA LYS A 72 -1.99 7.51 17.95
C LYS A 72 -3.20 7.98 17.14
N LEU A 73 -3.18 7.80 15.82
CA LEU A 73 -4.29 8.23 14.95
C LEU A 73 -5.57 7.42 15.18
N ALA A 74 -5.45 6.15 15.57
CA ALA A 74 -6.58 5.25 15.79
C ALA A 74 -7.06 5.19 17.26
N ALA A 75 -6.45 5.93 18.18
CA ALA A 75 -6.72 5.83 19.63
C ALA A 75 -8.21 5.98 19.99
N ASP A 76 -8.92 6.88 19.30
CA ASP A 76 -10.34 7.17 19.51
C ASP A 76 -11.22 6.66 18.34
N PHE A 77 -10.72 5.71 17.54
CA PHE A 77 -11.44 5.21 16.38
C PHE A 77 -12.50 4.15 16.74
N ASP A 78 -13.78 4.47 16.54
CA ASP A 78 -14.89 3.51 16.65
C ASP A 78 -15.05 2.72 15.34
N TYR A 79 -14.65 1.45 15.36
CA TYR A 79 -14.72 0.53 14.22
C TYR A 79 -16.14 0.26 13.68
N ASN A 80 -17.20 0.62 14.42
CA ASN A 80 -18.58 0.41 14.00
C ASN A 80 -19.19 1.62 13.31
N THR A 81 -18.77 2.83 13.70
CA THR A 81 -19.45 4.07 13.32
C THR A 81 -18.54 5.11 12.69
N ASN A 82 -17.22 5.01 12.88
CA ASN A 82 -16.29 5.98 12.35
C ASN A 82 -15.96 5.75 10.88
N ASP A 83 -15.47 6.82 10.29
CA ASP A 83 -15.15 6.94 8.88
C ASP A 83 -13.74 6.46 8.57
N TYR A 84 -13.61 5.22 8.08
CA TYR A 84 -12.35 4.59 7.66
C TYR A 84 -11.60 5.43 6.61
N ARG A 85 -12.28 6.33 5.88
CA ARG A 85 -11.66 7.25 4.91
C ARG A 85 -10.63 8.17 5.55
N LYS A 86 -10.89 8.57 6.79
CA LYS A 86 -10.22 9.70 7.45
C LYS A 86 -9.17 9.29 8.46
N VAL A 87 -9.30 8.11 9.08
CA VAL A 87 -8.47 7.70 10.23
C VAL A 87 -6.97 7.79 9.95
N PHE A 88 -6.53 7.40 8.75
CA PHE A 88 -5.12 7.41 8.32
C PHE A 88 -4.86 8.33 7.10
N ARG A 89 -5.69 9.36 6.94
CA ARG A 89 -5.46 10.47 5.99
C ARG A 89 -5.48 11.82 6.72
N GLN A 90 -4.97 11.83 7.95
CA GLN A 90 -4.85 13.04 8.75
C GLN A 90 -3.69 13.89 8.26
N THR A 91 -2.64 13.26 7.72
CA THR A 91 -1.61 13.95 6.92
C THR A 91 -2.14 14.21 5.51
N ASN A 92 -2.58 15.44 5.24
CA ASN A 92 -3.05 15.84 3.90
C ASN A 92 -2.27 17.06 3.40
N PRO A 93 -1.02 16.86 2.95
CA PRO A 93 -0.13 17.94 2.60
C PRO A 93 -0.59 18.65 1.33
N LYS A 94 -0.13 19.90 1.13
CA LYS A 94 -0.45 20.66 -0.07
C LYS A 94 0.61 20.47 -1.14
N VAL A 95 0.20 20.06 -2.34
CA VAL A 95 1.03 19.99 -3.54
C VAL A 95 0.51 21.06 -4.51
N ASN A 96 1.37 21.99 -4.93
CA ASN A 96 0.99 23.14 -5.76
C ASN A 96 -0.18 23.96 -5.19
N GLY A 97 -0.29 24.04 -3.85
CA GLY A 97 -1.32 24.81 -3.16
C GLY A 97 -2.64 24.07 -2.91
N LEU A 98 -2.84 22.89 -3.49
CA LEU A 98 -4.03 22.05 -3.28
C LEU A 98 -3.71 20.91 -2.30
N PRO A 99 -4.64 20.54 -1.39
CA PRO A 99 -4.48 19.35 -0.56
C PRO A 99 -4.36 18.11 -1.45
N ALA A 100 -3.46 17.19 -1.13
CA ALA A 100 -3.21 15.98 -1.91
C ALA A 100 -4.47 15.13 -2.11
N PHE A 101 -5.31 15.03 -1.07
CA PHE A 101 -6.53 14.26 -1.08
C PHE A 101 -7.77 15.14 -0.91
N ASP A 102 -8.83 14.86 -1.67
CA ASP A 102 -10.19 15.33 -1.36
C ASP A 102 -10.95 14.27 -0.57
N LEU A 103 -11.40 14.67 0.62
CA LEU A 103 -12.14 13.81 1.56
C LEU A 103 -13.61 14.23 1.70
N ASN A 104 -14.08 15.19 0.89
CA ASN A 104 -15.45 15.69 0.93
C ASN A 104 -16.41 14.84 0.09
N PHE A 105 -15.89 14.02 -0.82
CA PHE A 105 -16.68 13.09 -1.63
C PHE A 105 -16.96 11.78 -0.89
N GLU A 106 -17.82 10.94 -1.46
CA GLU A 106 -18.13 9.60 -0.93
C GLU A 106 -16.87 8.73 -0.83
N TYR A 107 -15.95 8.87 -1.79
CA TYR A 107 -14.69 8.14 -1.85
C TYR A 107 -13.51 9.12 -1.72
N PRO A 108 -12.45 8.78 -0.96
CA PRO A 108 -11.23 9.55 -1.00
C PRO A 108 -10.68 9.56 -2.43
N SER A 109 -10.31 10.74 -2.92
CA SER A 109 -9.73 10.90 -4.25
C SER A 109 -8.50 11.80 -4.21
N TRP A 110 -7.63 11.65 -5.18
CA TRP A 110 -6.44 12.49 -5.33
C TRP A 110 -6.81 13.78 -6.06
N ASN A 111 -6.28 14.92 -5.59
CA ASN A 111 -6.31 16.19 -6.32
C ASN A 111 -5.07 16.38 -7.21
N ILE A 112 -4.15 15.42 -7.17
CA ILE A 112 -2.95 15.36 -7.99
C ILE A 112 -2.95 14.06 -8.81
N ASP A 113 -2.01 13.94 -9.75
CA ASP A 113 -1.90 12.74 -10.57
C ASP A 113 -1.48 11.54 -9.70
N ASP A 114 -2.38 10.56 -9.58
CA ASP A 114 -2.23 9.32 -8.80
C ASP A 114 -1.33 8.29 -9.49
N ARG A 115 -0.83 8.60 -10.69
CA ARG A 115 0.13 7.80 -11.46
C ARG A 115 1.53 8.41 -11.49
N ASP A 116 1.70 9.61 -10.96
CA ASP A 116 2.98 10.30 -10.94
C ASP A 116 3.85 9.82 -9.76
N ALA A 117 4.94 9.12 -10.07
CA ALA A 117 5.90 8.63 -9.08
C ALA A 117 6.51 9.76 -8.23
N ASP A 118 6.74 10.95 -8.81
CA ASP A 118 7.29 12.08 -8.07
C ASP A 118 6.31 12.62 -7.02
N SER A 119 5.01 12.53 -7.29
CA SER A 119 3.94 12.81 -6.32
C SER A 119 4.03 11.85 -5.13
N TYR A 120 4.14 10.52 -5.34
CA TYR A 120 4.34 9.57 -4.23
C TYR A 120 5.59 9.86 -3.42
N ARG A 121 6.72 10.13 -4.07
CA ARG A 121 7.98 10.45 -3.38
C ARG A 121 7.87 11.73 -2.55
N THR A 122 7.16 12.73 -3.04
CA THR A 122 6.90 14.00 -2.33
C THR A 122 6.00 13.77 -1.12
N LEU A 123 4.86 13.11 -1.31
CA LEU A 123 3.91 12.78 -0.26
C LEU A 123 4.54 11.89 0.82
N PHE A 124 5.33 10.89 0.42
CA PHE A 124 6.04 10.01 1.34
C PHE A 124 6.99 10.80 2.25
N LYS A 125 7.80 11.72 1.70
CA LYS A 125 8.70 12.56 2.50
C LYS A 125 7.93 13.39 3.53
N GLN A 126 6.78 13.93 3.14
CA GLN A 126 5.93 14.71 4.04
C GLN A 126 5.32 13.82 5.12
N ALA A 127 4.83 12.63 4.77
CA ALA A 127 4.26 11.66 5.71
C ALA A 127 5.27 11.19 6.77
N ILE A 128 6.54 10.98 6.39
CA ILE A 128 7.60 10.62 7.35
C ILE A 128 7.95 11.79 8.27
N ALA A 129 7.90 13.03 7.78
CA ALA A 129 8.27 14.21 8.55
C ALA A 129 7.31 14.50 9.73
N GLU A 130 6.06 14.03 9.67
CA GLU A 130 5.06 14.16 10.75
C GLU A 130 5.25 13.16 11.91
N ARG A 131 6.16 12.18 11.76
CA ARG A 131 6.29 11.07 12.71
C ARG A 131 7.47 11.27 13.64
N ASP A 132 7.18 11.22 14.94
CA ASP A 132 8.19 11.23 15.98
C ASP A 132 9.09 9.98 15.91
N GLU A 133 10.27 10.05 16.52
CA GLU A 133 11.11 8.87 16.72
C GLU A 133 10.42 7.83 17.64
N ALA A 134 10.70 6.56 17.37
CA ALA A 134 10.11 5.43 18.06
C ALA A 134 11.08 4.25 18.13
N ASP A 135 11.82 4.14 19.23
CA ASP A 135 12.82 3.07 19.37
C ASP A 135 12.31 1.86 20.17
N THR A 136 11.22 2.02 20.93
CA THR A 136 10.79 1.07 21.97
C THR A 136 9.87 -0.05 21.50
N ILE A 137 9.48 -0.09 20.23
CA ILE A 137 8.57 -1.13 19.71
C ILE A 137 9.38 -2.42 19.47
N ASP A 138 8.91 -3.52 20.06
CA ASP A 138 9.45 -4.87 19.82
C ASP A 138 8.82 -5.48 18.56
N LEU A 139 9.63 -5.66 17.53
CA LEU A 139 9.18 -6.23 16.25
C LEU A 139 9.13 -7.76 16.24
N SER A 140 9.61 -8.44 17.29
CA SER A 140 9.50 -9.91 17.36
C SER A 140 8.04 -10.37 17.42
N ALA A 141 7.16 -9.52 17.97
CA ALA A 141 5.72 -9.72 18.08
C ALA A 141 4.91 -8.91 17.05
N ILE A 142 5.51 -8.50 15.93
CA ILE A 142 4.87 -7.65 14.90
C ILE A 142 3.52 -8.19 14.43
N ASP A 143 3.35 -9.52 14.34
CA ASP A 143 2.11 -10.18 13.89
C ASP A 143 0.89 -9.89 14.78
N ASN A 144 1.14 -9.51 16.04
CA ASN A 144 0.09 -9.09 16.99
C ASN A 144 -0.28 -7.61 16.83
N LEU A 145 0.60 -6.81 16.25
CA LEU A 145 0.43 -5.37 16.05
C LEU A 145 -0.23 -5.05 14.70
N GLY A 146 0.04 -5.86 13.68
CA GLY A 146 -0.46 -5.66 12.32
C GLY A 146 0.37 -6.41 11.28
N ARG A 147 0.25 -6.01 10.01
CA ARG A 147 0.97 -6.60 8.87
C ARG A 147 1.50 -5.54 7.91
N ILE A 148 2.56 -5.90 7.19
CA ILE A 148 3.13 -5.05 6.14
C ILE A 148 2.51 -5.45 4.81
N LEU A 149 1.89 -4.46 4.15
CA LEU A 149 1.35 -4.57 2.81
C LEU A 149 2.37 -4.01 1.82
N THR A 150 2.52 -4.66 0.67
CA THR A 150 3.20 -4.12 -0.50
C THR A 150 2.16 -3.77 -1.56
N PHE A 151 2.20 -2.53 -2.04
CA PHE A 151 1.32 -1.99 -3.07
C PHE A 151 2.12 -1.56 -4.29
N GLN A 152 1.74 -2.03 -5.48
CA GLN A 152 2.39 -1.63 -6.72
C GLN A 152 1.78 -0.34 -7.29
N ILE A 153 2.56 0.75 -7.30
CA ILE A 153 2.09 2.07 -7.73
C ILE A 153 1.74 2.07 -9.21
N GLY A 154 0.59 2.63 -9.56
CA GLY A 154 0.09 2.74 -10.95
C GLY A 154 -0.60 1.48 -11.47
N CYS A 155 -0.66 0.41 -10.66
CA CYS A 155 -1.40 -0.81 -10.97
C CYS A 155 -2.80 -0.74 -10.34
N THR A 156 -3.70 0.07 -10.90
CA THR A 156 -5.10 0.23 -10.42
C THR A 156 -6.10 0.23 -11.59
N THR A 157 -7.31 -0.28 -11.36
CA THR A 157 -8.43 -0.22 -12.33
C THR A 157 -9.44 0.89 -12.04
N CYS A 158 -9.36 1.54 -10.87
CA CYS A 158 -10.33 2.52 -10.40
C CYS A 158 -11.79 2.04 -10.53
N ASP A 159 -12.04 0.74 -10.36
CA ASP A 159 -13.38 0.14 -10.51
C ASP A 159 -14.25 0.27 -9.25
N GLY A 160 -13.67 0.77 -8.16
CA GLY A 160 -14.31 1.02 -6.88
C GLY A 160 -14.60 -0.23 -6.04
N ALA A 161 -14.29 -1.44 -6.52
CA ALA A 161 -14.53 -2.65 -5.74
C ALA A 161 -13.64 -2.70 -4.48
N PRO A 162 -12.31 -2.45 -4.54
CA PRO A 162 -11.47 -2.46 -3.34
C PRO A 162 -11.87 -1.38 -2.32
N VAL A 163 -12.27 -0.21 -2.82
CA VAL A 163 -12.80 0.88 -1.98
C VAL A 163 -14.06 0.46 -1.24
N ALA A 164 -15.04 -0.12 -1.94
CA ALA A 164 -16.29 -0.55 -1.33
C ALA A 164 -16.07 -1.63 -0.26
N GLU A 165 -15.28 -2.66 -0.56
CA GLU A 165 -15.04 -3.78 0.37
C GLU A 165 -14.21 -3.38 1.58
N SER A 166 -13.26 -2.45 1.40
CA SER A 166 -12.44 -1.95 2.50
C SER A 166 -13.09 -0.85 3.32
N LYS A 167 -14.40 -0.57 3.10
CA LYS A 167 -15.13 0.54 3.73
C LYS A 167 -14.45 1.89 3.49
N ASN A 168 -13.86 2.07 2.32
CA ASN A 168 -13.07 3.22 1.91
C ASN A 168 -11.76 3.42 2.70
N TYR A 169 -11.20 2.34 3.25
CA TYR A 169 -9.86 2.35 3.82
C TYR A 169 -8.85 2.67 2.72
N VAL A 170 -8.89 1.98 1.58
CA VAL A 170 -8.17 2.39 0.36
C VAL A 170 -8.98 3.45 -0.40
N ASP A 171 -8.32 4.23 -1.24
CA ASP A 171 -8.96 5.28 -2.03
C ASP A 171 -9.39 4.80 -3.42
N ILE A 172 -10.04 5.66 -4.21
CA ILE A 172 -10.56 5.33 -5.55
C ILE A 172 -9.49 4.87 -6.56
N ALA A 173 -8.22 5.13 -6.26
CA ALA A 173 -7.07 4.69 -7.04
C ALA A 173 -6.38 3.48 -6.42
N ASP A 174 -7.06 2.79 -5.50
CA ASP A 174 -6.58 1.62 -4.77
C ASP A 174 -5.34 1.93 -3.89
N VAL A 175 -5.10 3.19 -3.54
CA VAL A 175 -3.91 3.53 -2.76
C VAL A 175 -4.20 3.42 -1.26
N PRO A 176 -3.32 2.73 -0.49
CA PRO A 176 -3.41 2.71 0.96
C PRO A 176 -3.25 4.12 1.56
N PRO A 177 -3.84 4.39 2.75
CA PRO A 177 -3.78 5.72 3.35
C PRO A 177 -2.34 6.20 3.59
N ILE A 178 -2.06 7.48 3.32
CA ILE A 178 -0.71 8.09 3.41
C ILE A 178 -0.05 7.95 4.79
N ASP A 179 -0.83 7.99 5.88
CA ASP A 179 -0.29 7.84 7.23
C ASP A 179 0.25 6.44 7.53
N THR A 180 -0.01 5.47 6.64
CA THR A 180 0.46 4.08 6.78
C THR A 180 1.75 3.78 6.04
N TRP A 181 2.26 4.70 5.21
CA TRP A 181 3.37 4.41 4.30
C TRP A 181 4.71 4.23 5.03
N ILE A 182 5.46 3.17 4.75
CA ILE A 182 6.74 2.83 5.39
C ILE A 182 7.92 3.25 4.50
N CYS A 183 7.94 2.82 3.24
CA CYS A 183 9.00 3.13 2.29
C CYS A 183 8.56 2.89 0.84
N LEU A 184 9.33 3.46 -0.10
CA LEU A 184 9.22 3.22 -1.53
C LEU A 184 10.44 2.42 -2.00
N ARG A 185 10.23 1.38 -2.79
CA ARG A 185 11.29 0.57 -3.40
C ARG A 185 11.06 0.40 -4.89
N SER A 186 12.07 0.70 -5.69
CA SER A 186 12.04 0.43 -7.12
C SER A 186 12.34 -1.04 -7.42
N TRP A 187 11.83 -1.56 -8.53
CA TRP A 187 12.12 -2.89 -9.10
C TRP A 187 11.83 -4.07 -8.17
N TYR A 188 10.92 -3.90 -7.21
CA TYR A 188 10.63 -4.93 -6.23
C TYR A 188 9.88 -6.14 -6.82
N TYR A 189 8.99 -5.91 -7.79
CA TYR A 189 8.31 -6.97 -8.56
C TYR A 189 8.88 -7.11 -9.97
N HIS A 190 9.24 -8.33 -10.34
CA HIS A 190 9.59 -8.70 -11.71
C HIS A 190 8.32 -8.94 -12.52
N GLY A 191 7.79 -7.94 -13.24
CA GLY A 191 6.76 -8.29 -14.22
C GLY A 191 5.95 -7.19 -14.89
N HIS A 192 5.91 -5.96 -14.38
CA HIS A 192 5.05 -4.92 -14.94
C HIS A 192 5.85 -3.72 -15.42
N GLU A 193 5.98 -3.59 -16.75
CA GLU A 193 6.80 -2.61 -17.48
C GLU A 193 6.37 -1.14 -17.31
N HIS A 194 5.38 -0.85 -16.46
CA HIS A 194 4.80 0.49 -16.30
C HIS A 194 4.83 1.01 -14.86
N CYS A 195 5.22 0.17 -13.90
CA CYS A 195 5.05 0.41 -12.48
C CYS A 195 6.29 -0.08 -11.73
N ASP A 196 7.35 0.72 -11.80
CA ASP A 196 8.65 0.32 -11.27
C ASP A 196 8.75 0.48 -9.75
N GLU A 197 7.77 1.09 -9.08
CA GLU A 197 7.82 1.38 -7.64
C GLU A 197 6.77 0.62 -6.85
N VAL A 198 7.22 0.05 -5.73
CA VAL A 198 6.37 -0.59 -4.73
C VAL A 198 6.41 0.23 -3.45
N LEU A 199 5.23 0.51 -2.95
CA LEU A 199 4.99 1.17 -1.69
C LEU A 199 4.76 0.12 -0.61
N PHE A 200 5.55 0.19 0.46
CA PHE A 200 5.35 -0.61 1.66
C PHE A 200 4.45 0.18 2.61
N CYS A 201 3.40 -0.44 3.13
CA CYS A 201 2.44 0.17 4.04
C CYS A 201 2.25 -0.69 5.29
N TRP A 202 1.95 -0.06 6.41
CA TRP A 202 1.59 -0.72 7.65
C TRP A 202 0.07 -0.80 7.78
N VAL A 203 -0.47 -2.01 8.00
CA VAL A 203 -1.89 -2.21 8.28
C VAL A 203 -2.02 -2.66 9.73
N PRO A 204 -2.51 -1.80 10.64
CA PRO A 204 -2.69 -2.19 12.04
C PRO A 204 -3.67 -3.36 12.16
N LYS A 205 -3.49 -4.20 13.19
CA LYS A 205 -4.19 -5.49 13.32
C LYS A 205 -5.70 -5.41 13.13
N ALA A 206 -6.33 -4.40 13.72
CA ALA A 206 -7.78 -4.20 13.64
C ALA A 206 -8.29 -3.81 12.23
N PHE A 207 -7.41 -3.35 11.34
CA PHE A 207 -7.72 -2.98 9.96
C PHE A 207 -7.37 -4.08 8.95
N GLU A 208 -6.71 -5.16 9.36
CA GLU A 208 -6.42 -6.30 8.48
C GLU A 208 -7.67 -6.86 7.79
N PRO A 209 -8.83 -7.05 8.46
CA PRO A 209 -10.00 -7.61 7.79
C PRO A 209 -10.53 -6.74 6.64
N VAL A 210 -10.51 -5.40 6.80
CA VAL A 210 -10.98 -4.50 5.73
C VAL A 210 -9.97 -4.42 4.60
N MET A 211 -8.67 -4.48 4.90
CA MET A 211 -7.65 -4.53 3.85
C MET A 211 -7.70 -5.86 3.09
N GLN A 212 -7.88 -6.98 3.79
CA GLN A 212 -8.06 -8.29 3.14
C GLN A 212 -9.26 -8.28 2.20
N GLY A 213 -10.38 -7.65 2.59
CA GLY A 213 -11.54 -7.47 1.72
C GLY A 213 -11.20 -6.72 0.42
N ALA A 214 -10.35 -5.69 0.47
CA ALA A 214 -9.84 -5.04 -0.74
C ALA A 214 -8.98 -5.98 -1.59
N ILE A 215 -8.03 -6.71 -0.98
CA ILE A 215 -7.16 -7.67 -1.67
C ILE A 215 -7.98 -8.74 -2.41
N ASP A 216 -9.00 -9.28 -1.75
CA ASP A 216 -9.83 -10.38 -2.27
C ASP A 216 -10.64 -9.99 -3.51
N VAL A 217 -10.86 -8.70 -3.75
CA VAL A 217 -11.67 -8.20 -4.87
C VAL A 217 -10.89 -7.42 -5.90
N GLU A 218 -9.66 -7.03 -5.59
CA GLU A 218 -8.82 -6.27 -6.50
C GLU A 218 -8.38 -7.15 -7.68
N ILE A 219 -8.49 -6.57 -8.87
CA ILE A 219 -8.31 -7.31 -10.11
C ILE A 219 -7.00 -6.99 -10.81
N LEU A 220 -5.95 -6.44 -10.21
CA LEU A 220 -4.64 -6.37 -10.85
C LEU A 220 -3.55 -7.05 -10.02
N ASP A 221 -3.93 -7.65 -8.90
CA ASP A 221 -3.04 -8.21 -7.89
C ASP A 221 -2.00 -7.17 -7.42
N SER A 222 -2.46 -5.92 -7.25
CA SER A 222 -1.61 -4.78 -6.90
C SER A 222 -1.21 -4.76 -5.42
N TYR A 223 -1.93 -5.50 -4.58
CA TYR A 223 -1.69 -5.65 -3.15
C TYR A 223 -1.16 -7.04 -2.82
N ARG A 224 -0.13 -7.12 -1.98
CA ARG A 224 0.31 -8.39 -1.41
C ARG A 224 0.75 -8.22 0.03
N TRP A 225 0.55 -9.24 0.85
CA TRP A 225 1.14 -9.28 2.18
C TRP A 225 2.63 -9.63 2.10
N LEU A 226 3.47 -8.88 2.84
CA LEU A 226 4.91 -9.05 2.77
C LEU A 226 5.37 -10.42 3.29
N ASP A 227 4.73 -10.93 4.34
CA ASP A 227 5.04 -12.24 4.94
C ASP A 227 4.77 -13.41 3.97
N GLU A 228 3.85 -13.22 3.02
CA GLU A 228 3.52 -14.21 1.99
C GLU A 228 4.42 -14.06 0.76
N ASN A 229 4.73 -12.82 0.36
CA ASN A 229 5.44 -12.54 -0.88
C ASN A 229 6.98 -12.49 -0.72
N ASP A 230 7.49 -12.14 0.45
CA ASP A 230 8.92 -12.05 0.76
C ASP A 230 9.16 -12.37 2.24
N THR A 231 8.91 -13.64 2.59
CA THR A 231 9.03 -14.16 3.95
C THR A 231 10.43 -13.97 4.53
N ALA A 232 11.47 -13.93 3.69
CA ALA A 232 12.84 -13.71 4.13
C ALA A 232 13.03 -12.28 4.67
N LEU A 233 12.60 -11.26 3.91
CA LEU A 233 12.62 -9.88 4.37
C LEU A 233 11.73 -9.70 5.61
N TYR A 234 10.54 -10.29 5.61
CA TYR A 234 9.63 -10.22 6.76
C TYR A 234 10.27 -10.79 8.03
N ASN A 235 10.91 -11.95 7.95
CA ASN A 235 11.61 -12.56 9.09
C ASN A 235 12.81 -11.74 9.55
N ALA A 236 13.54 -11.08 8.63
CA ALA A 236 14.62 -10.18 9.00
C ALA A 236 14.11 -8.99 9.81
N ILE A 237 12.98 -8.38 9.40
CA ILE A 237 12.33 -7.29 10.14
C ILE A 237 11.95 -7.72 11.56
N LYS A 238 11.44 -8.96 11.74
CA LYS A 238 11.08 -9.49 13.06
C LYS A 238 12.26 -9.64 14.01
N GLN A 239 13.46 -9.83 13.46
CA GLN A 239 14.68 -10.03 14.26
C GLN A 239 15.28 -8.71 14.75
N GLY A 240 14.89 -7.58 14.15
CA GLY A 240 15.43 -6.26 14.46
C GLY A 240 16.88 -6.16 14.01
#